data_AF-A0A3M1JCK9-F1
#
_entry.id   AF-A0A3M1JCK9-F1
#
_cell.length_a   1.000
_cell.length_b   1.000
_cell.length_c   1.000
_cell.angle_alpha   90.00
_cell.angle_beta   90.00
_cell.angle_gamma   90.00
#
_symmetry.space_group_name_H-M   'P 1'
#
loop_
_entity.id
_entity.type
_entity.pdbx_description
1 polymer ?
#
loop_
_entity_poly.entity_id
_entity_poly.type
_entity_poly.pdbx_seq_one_letter_code
_entity_poly.pdbx_strand_id
1 'polypeptide(L)'
;MNTDLVNIILGMKVRQARLEAKLTLSEFAQRCQLSPSYITEIEKGRKYPKTDKILKMAEVLDKSYDDLVSIKLEPSLQYLESTLSSPLLQQFPFEAFGVETSTLVNLFTRAPAKASALLHTIVDIGRQHDMKEEHFLRAALRSYQEIQENYFQEIEDAAVDFIRKFELEDSLPPEKSRLEEIIQQDFRYQIDCDRLAGHPSLAHYRSVYINGRKPKLLLNSALKANQIKFILARELGYQFLGLKERANTSAPDQVDSFEQVLNDFKASYFAGALLIPRTMILEDLQEIFQLNVWSAYRLLNLLDKYGVTPEMLLYRFSELIPQFFGIRLHFHRFHRADDNYYLVKQLNMNRLMLPSGIALNEHHCRRWLAIRLLRESTDAATRQ
;
A
#
# COMPACT_ATOMS: atom_id res chain seq x y z
N MET A 1 17.69 9.54 6.15
CA MET A 1 18.52 9.15 4.99
C MET A 1 18.25 7.68 4.74
N ASN A 2 17.72 7.33 3.57
CA ASN A 2 17.36 5.95 3.28
C ASN A 2 18.67 5.13 3.18
N THR A 3 18.94 4.31 4.19
CA THR A 3 20.22 3.58 4.37
C THR A 3 20.55 2.75 3.13
N ASP A 4 19.53 2.32 2.41
CA ASP A 4 19.64 1.51 1.20
C ASP A 4 20.28 2.28 0.04
N LEU A 5 19.97 3.56 -0.13
CA LEU A 5 20.53 4.35 -1.23
C LEU A 5 22.04 4.53 -1.09
N VAL A 6 22.50 4.81 0.14
CA VAL A 6 23.93 4.96 0.44
C VAL A 6 24.67 3.63 0.20
N ASN A 7 24.06 2.51 0.57
CA ASN A 7 24.62 1.18 0.32
C ASN A 7 24.67 0.85 -1.18
N ILE A 8 23.62 1.20 -1.93
CA ILE A 8 23.55 1.02 -3.39
C ILE A 8 24.68 1.79 -4.06
N ILE A 9 24.83 3.08 -3.75
CA ILE A 9 25.84 3.94 -4.38
C ILE A 9 27.25 3.45 -4.05
N LEU A 10 27.53 3.13 -2.79
CA LEU A 10 28.83 2.57 -2.40
C LEU A 10 29.10 1.26 -3.13
N GLY A 11 28.13 0.33 -3.13
CA GLY A 11 28.26 -0.97 -3.79
C GLY A 11 28.53 -0.83 -5.29
N MET A 12 27.84 0.11 -5.96
CA MET A 12 28.09 0.45 -7.36
C MET A 12 29.52 0.95 -7.57
N LYS A 13 29.97 1.92 -6.78
CA LYS A 13 31.30 2.53 -6.90
C LYS A 13 32.43 1.53 -6.66
N VAL A 14 32.33 0.73 -5.60
CA VAL A 14 33.30 -0.33 -5.29
C VAL A 14 33.39 -1.32 -6.43
N ARG A 15 32.25 -1.78 -6.96
CA ARG A 15 32.22 -2.73 -8.07
C ARG A 15 32.80 -2.13 -9.34
N GLN A 16 32.45 -0.89 -9.67
CA GLN A 16 32.97 -0.20 -10.85
C GLN A 16 34.50 -0.03 -10.75
N ALA A 17 35.00 0.50 -9.64
CA ALA A 17 36.43 0.68 -9.41
C ALA A 17 37.19 -0.66 -9.46
N ARG A 18 36.60 -1.75 -8.94
CA ARG A 18 37.20 -3.09 -9.06
C ARG A 18 37.33 -3.56 -10.51
N LEU A 19 36.29 -3.32 -11.32
CA LEU A 19 36.29 -3.68 -12.74
C LEU A 19 37.28 -2.81 -13.53
N GLU A 20 37.39 -1.51 -13.21
CA GLU A 20 38.41 -0.59 -13.77
C GLU A 20 39.83 -1.07 -13.44
N ALA A 21 40.05 -1.51 -12.20
CA ALA A 21 41.31 -2.09 -11.74
C ALA A 21 41.58 -3.52 -12.29
N LYS A 22 40.64 -4.07 -13.09
CA LYS A 22 40.70 -5.43 -13.67
C LYS A 22 40.90 -6.55 -12.64
N LEU A 23 40.42 -6.35 -11.41
CA LEU A 23 40.53 -7.34 -10.34
C LEU A 23 39.33 -8.29 -10.35
N THR A 24 39.60 -9.58 -10.24
CA THR A 24 38.55 -10.55 -9.90
C THR A 24 38.06 -10.29 -8.47
N LEU A 25 36.86 -10.78 -8.16
CA LEU A 25 36.30 -10.62 -6.81
C LEU A 25 37.16 -11.30 -5.74
N SER A 26 37.78 -12.45 -6.05
CA SER A 26 38.67 -13.16 -5.14
C SER A 26 39.98 -12.41 -4.90
N GLU A 27 40.60 -11.89 -5.96
CA GLU A 27 41.84 -11.10 -5.85
C GLU A 27 41.61 -9.81 -5.07
N PHE A 28 40.49 -9.13 -5.33
CA PHE A 28 40.13 -7.91 -4.60
C PHE A 28 39.91 -8.19 -3.12
N ALA A 29 39.12 -9.22 -2.79
CA ALA A 29 38.88 -9.62 -1.41
C ALA A 29 40.19 -9.97 -0.67
N GLN A 30 41.09 -10.71 -1.32
CA GLN A 30 42.38 -11.07 -0.74
C GLN A 30 43.25 -9.84 -0.48
N ARG A 31 43.35 -8.90 -1.44
CA ARG A 31 44.12 -7.65 -1.28
C ARG A 31 43.57 -6.76 -0.18
N CYS A 32 42.25 -6.68 -0.03
CA CYS A 32 41.61 -5.93 1.06
C CYS A 32 41.65 -6.66 2.41
N GLN A 33 42.13 -7.91 2.47
CA GLN A 33 42.07 -8.78 3.66
C GLN A 33 40.63 -8.95 4.17
N LEU A 34 39.67 -9.11 3.24
CA LEU A 34 38.25 -9.31 3.51
C LEU A 34 37.80 -10.64 2.88
N SER A 35 36.69 -11.21 3.36
CA SER A 35 36.16 -12.43 2.75
C SER A 35 35.48 -12.12 1.41
N PRO A 36 35.59 -13.01 0.39
CA PRO A 36 34.89 -12.86 -0.88
C PRO A 36 33.37 -12.68 -0.71
N SER A 37 32.77 -13.38 0.25
CA SER A 37 31.35 -13.24 0.59
C SER A 37 31.04 -11.83 1.10
N TYR A 38 31.88 -11.26 1.97
CA TYR A 38 31.65 -9.92 2.50
C TYR A 38 31.73 -8.84 1.40
N ILE A 39 32.70 -8.94 0.48
CA ILE A 39 32.80 -8.06 -0.69
C ILE A 39 31.57 -8.19 -1.58
N THR A 40 31.09 -9.41 -1.80
CA THR A 40 29.86 -9.67 -2.58
C THR A 40 28.66 -8.95 -1.99
N GLU A 41 28.49 -8.98 -0.67
CA GLU A 41 27.38 -8.31 0.01
C GLU A 41 27.48 -6.78 -0.08
N ILE A 42 28.69 -6.22 -0.09
CA ILE A 42 28.94 -4.79 -0.31
C ILE A 42 28.60 -4.42 -1.76
N GLU A 43 29.14 -5.15 -2.75
CA GLU A 43 28.88 -4.91 -4.18
C GLU A 43 27.42 -5.12 -4.59
N LYS A 44 26.63 -5.80 -3.76
CA LYS A 44 25.17 -5.95 -3.92
C LYS A 44 24.37 -4.85 -3.21
N GLY A 45 25.02 -3.94 -2.49
CA GLY A 45 24.37 -2.89 -1.70
C GLY A 45 23.64 -3.41 -0.47
N ARG A 46 23.87 -4.66 -0.03
CA ARG A 46 23.21 -5.24 1.15
C ARG A 46 23.90 -4.88 2.46
N LYS A 47 25.18 -4.52 2.43
CA LYS A 47 25.96 -4.17 3.62
C LYS A 47 26.73 -2.88 3.43
N TYR A 48 26.61 -1.99 4.41
CA TYR A 48 27.52 -0.87 4.59
C TYR A 48 28.74 -1.29 5.44
N PRO A 49 29.96 -1.23 4.91
CA PRO A 49 31.16 -1.51 5.69
C PRO A 49 31.48 -0.39 6.68
N LYS A 50 32.22 -0.75 7.74
CA LYS A 50 32.81 0.22 8.67
C LYS A 50 33.96 0.99 7.98
N THR A 51 34.25 2.18 8.50
CA THR A 51 35.25 3.13 7.97
C THR A 51 36.61 2.49 7.69
N ASP A 52 37.11 1.65 8.61
CA ASP A 52 38.38 0.93 8.47
C ASP A 52 38.43 0.04 7.22
N LYS A 53 37.32 -0.61 6.90
CA LYS A 53 37.20 -1.50 5.73
C LYS A 53 37.06 -0.71 4.44
N ILE A 54 36.37 0.44 4.48
CA ILE A 54 36.25 1.33 3.33
C ILE A 54 37.63 1.89 2.96
N LEU A 55 38.43 2.30 3.95
CA LEU A 55 39.81 2.76 3.72
C LEU A 55 40.68 1.70 3.05
N LYS A 56 40.60 0.43 3.50
CA LYS A 56 41.30 -0.70 2.85
C LYS A 56 40.87 -0.92 1.40
N MET A 57 39.58 -0.77 1.10
CA MET A 57 39.09 -0.86 -0.27
C MET A 57 39.58 0.31 -1.12
N ALA A 58 39.56 1.52 -0.58
CA ALA A 58 40.03 2.75 -1.23
C ALA A 58 41.51 2.63 -1.64
N GLU A 59 42.35 2.15 -0.73
CA GLU A 59 43.79 1.93 -0.97
C GLU A 59 44.05 0.91 -2.09
N VAL A 60 43.34 -0.23 -2.09
CA VAL A 60 43.50 -1.27 -3.11
C VAL A 60 42.98 -0.83 -4.49
N LEU A 61 41.97 0.05 -4.51
CA LEU A 61 41.32 0.55 -5.72
C LEU A 61 41.95 1.82 -6.27
N ASP A 62 42.94 2.40 -5.59
CA ASP A 62 43.54 3.70 -5.91
C ASP A 62 42.47 4.82 -6.03
N LYS A 63 41.55 4.86 -5.05
CA LYS A 63 40.50 5.90 -4.92
C LYS A 63 40.58 6.53 -3.54
N SER A 64 40.08 7.75 -3.36
CA SER A 64 39.96 8.31 -2.01
C SER A 64 38.78 7.71 -1.24
N TYR A 65 38.83 7.79 0.09
CA TYR A 65 37.69 7.41 0.94
C TYR A 65 36.43 8.20 0.57
N ASP A 66 36.59 9.52 0.38
CA ASP A 66 35.50 10.42 0.04
C ASP A 66 34.91 10.07 -1.32
N ASP A 67 35.72 9.66 -2.30
CA ASP A 67 35.22 9.23 -3.61
C ASP A 67 34.30 8.01 -3.49
N LEU A 68 34.63 7.03 -2.64
CA LEU A 68 33.81 5.82 -2.47
C LEU A 68 32.52 6.10 -1.68
N VAL A 69 32.58 6.94 -0.65
CA VAL A 69 31.44 7.20 0.24
C VAL A 69 30.53 8.31 -0.28
N SER A 70 31.05 9.20 -1.11
CA SER A 70 30.28 10.30 -1.69
C SER A 70 29.07 9.78 -2.48
N ILE A 71 27.98 10.53 -2.41
CA ILE A 71 26.79 10.30 -3.23
C ILE A 71 27.03 10.78 -4.67
N LYS A 72 28.01 11.68 -4.87
CA LYS A 72 28.34 12.25 -6.17
C LYS A 72 28.90 11.19 -7.10
N LEU A 73 28.21 10.97 -8.22
CA LEU A 73 28.67 10.05 -9.26
C LEU A 73 29.45 10.82 -10.34
N GLU A 74 30.23 10.10 -11.16
CA GLU A 74 30.93 10.71 -12.31
C GLU A 74 29.94 11.44 -13.25
N PRO A 75 30.40 12.40 -14.09
CA PRO A 75 29.53 13.18 -14.96
C PRO A 75 28.60 12.37 -15.86
N SER A 76 29.04 11.17 -16.28
CA SER A 76 28.24 10.21 -17.08
C SER A 76 27.04 9.63 -16.31
N LEU A 77 27.02 9.77 -14.98
CA LEU A 77 26.05 9.22 -14.04
C LEU A 77 25.37 10.31 -13.19
N GLN A 78 25.64 11.60 -13.41
CA GLN A 78 24.95 12.69 -12.71
C GLN A 78 23.42 12.60 -12.83
N TYR A 79 22.94 12.11 -13.97
CA TYR A 79 21.52 11.89 -14.22
C TYR A 79 20.91 10.82 -13.28
N LEU A 80 21.71 9.81 -12.91
CA LEU A 80 21.31 8.81 -11.94
C LEU A 80 21.24 9.38 -10.53
N GLU A 81 22.15 10.27 -10.15
CA GLU A 81 22.17 10.86 -8.82
C GLU A 81 20.89 11.67 -8.55
N SER A 82 20.50 12.54 -9.47
CA SER A 82 19.27 13.34 -9.35
C SER A 82 18.01 12.47 -9.35
N THR A 83 18.03 11.39 -10.13
CA THR A 83 16.93 10.44 -10.24
C THR A 83 16.81 9.59 -8.97
N LEU A 84 17.90 8.98 -8.50
CA LEU A 84 17.94 8.18 -7.26
C LEU A 84 17.66 9.00 -5.99
N SER A 85 17.97 10.28 -6.02
CA SER A 85 17.66 11.21 -4.93
C SER A 85 16.21 11.73 -4.97
N SER A 86 15.45 11.39 -6.02
CA SER A 86 14.04 11.79 -6.14
C SER A 86 13.21 11.18 -5.01
N PRO A 87 12.37 11.97 -4.31
CA PRO A 87 11.46 11.46 -3.29
C PRO A 87 10.59 10.30 -3.81
N LEU A 88 10.08 10.43 -5.04
CA LEU A 88 9.29 9.39 -5.71
C LEU A 88 9.99 8.03 -5.77
N LEU A 89 11.29 8.02 -6.05
CA LEU A 89 12.05 6.76 -6.13
C LEU A 89 12.50 6.26 -4.77
N GLN A 90 12.81 7.14 -3.83
CA GLN A 90 13.17 6.75 -2.46
C GLN A 90 12.00 6.12 -1.71
N GLN A 91 10.77 6.52 -2.03
CA GLN A 91 9.56 5.95 -1.44
C GLN A 91 8.96 4.80 -2.27
N PHE A 92 9.52 4.48 -3.43
CA PHE A 92 9.01 3.40 -4.27
C PHE A 92 9.33 2.02 -3.65
N PRO A 93 8.34 1.12 -3.49
CA PRO A 93 8.51 -0.12 -2.74
C PRO A 93 9.04 -1.25 -3.64
N PHE A 94 10.28 -1.13 -4.10
CA PHE A 94 10.89 -2.11 -5.02
C PHE A 94 10.74 -3.56 -4.53
N GLU A 95 10.94 -3.81 -3.23
CA GLU A 95 10.83 -5.16 -2.66
C GLU A 95 9.42 -5.73 -2.75
N ALA A 96 8.37 -4.91 -2.56
CA ALA A 96 6.98 -5.34 -2.71
C ALA A 96 6.66 -5.77 -4.16
N PHE A 97 7.42 -5.27 -5.13
CA PHE A 97 7.37 -5.67 -6.54
C PHE A 97 8.39 -6.76 -6.90
N GLY A 98 9.04 -7.39 -5.91
CA GLY A 98 10.04 -8.44 -6.12
C GLY A 98 11.38 -7.93 -6.68
N VAL A 99 11.63 -6.62 -6.61
CA VAL A 99 12.89 -6.01 -7.05
C VAL A 99 13.80 -5.83 -5.84
N GLU A 100 14.75 -6.75 -5.67
CA GLU A 100 15.74 -6.65 -4.61
C GLU A 100 16.76 -5.52 -4.89
N THR A 101 17.31 -4.92 -3.82
CA THR A 101 18.41 -3.94 -3.86
C THR A 101 19.58 -4.41 -4.73
N SER A 102 19.91 -5.70 -4.66
CA SER A 102 21.00 -6.26 -5.45
C SER A 102 20.73 -6.31 -6.96
N THR A 103 19.45 -6.45 -7.35
CA THR A 103 19.02 -6.37 -8.76
C THR A 103 19.19 -4.95 -9.28
N LEU A 104 18.83 -3.95 -8.47
CA LEU A 104 19.05 -2.55 -8.80
C LEU A 104 20.55 -2.24 -8.96
N VAL A 105 21.39 -2.62 -7.99
CA VAL A 105 22.85 -2.41 -8.07
C VAL A 105 23.45 -3.11 -9.30
N ASN A 106 23.03 -4.33 -9.61
CA ASN A 106 23.47 -5.04 -10.81
C ASN A 106 23.04 -4.30 -12.10
N LEU A 107 21.81 -3.79 -12.14
CA LEU A 107 21.30 -3.03 -13.29
C LEU A 107 22.12 -1.75 -13.51
N PHE A 108 22.38 -0.98 -12.45
CA PHE A 108 23.16 0.24 -12.54
C PHE A 108 24.63 0.02 -12.89
N THR A 109 25.24 -1.06 -12.41
CA THR A 109 26.65 -1.36 -12.70
C THR A 109 26.86 -1.94 -14.10
N ARG A 110 25.92 -2.76 -14.61
CA ARG A 110 26.04 -3.37 -15.94
C ARG A 110 25.58 -2.45 -17.07
N ALA A 111 24.53 -1.69 -16.85
CA ALA A 111 23.91 -0.87 -17.90
C ALA A 111 23.48 0.50 -17.34
N PRO A 112 24.43 1.31 -16.84
CA PRO A 112 24.13 2.57 -16.15
C PRO A 112 23.26 3.51 -17.00
N ALA A 113 23.60 3.69 -18.28
CA ALA A 113 22.83 4.55 -19.18
C ALA A 113 21.38 4.08 -19.38
N LYS A 114 21.14 2.76 -19.51
CA LYS A 114 19.80 2.19 -19.69
C LYS A 114 18.98 2.29 -18.40
N ALA A 115 19.61 1.99 -17.26
CA ALA A 115 19.00 2.11 -15.94
C ALA A 115 18.59 3.56 -15.65
N SER A 116 19.47 4.50 -15.98
CA SER A 116 19.22 5.93 -15.88
C SER A 116 18.04 6.36 -16.72
N ALA A 117 18.03 5.99 -18.01
CA ALA A 117 16.95 6.33 -18.93
C ALA A 117 15.58 5.79 -18.46
N LEU A 118 15.55 4.56 -17.93
CA LEU A 118 14.32 3.97 -17.40
C LEU A 118 13.78 4.75 -16.19
N LEU A 119 14.62 4.95 -15.17
CA LEU A 119 14.19 5.63 -13.95
C LEU A 119 13.87 7.10 -14.20
N HIS A 120 14.65 7.74 -15.07
CA HIS A 120 14.36 9.07 -15.56
C HIS A 120 12.96 9.15 -16.14
N THR A 121 12.61 8.23 -17.03
CA THR A 121 11.29 8.21 -17.67
C THR A 121 10.17 8.08 -16.64
N ILE A 122 10.34 7.25 -15.60
CA ILE A 122 9.36 7.11 -14.52
C ILE A 122 9.19 8.44 -13.76
N VAL A 123 10.29 9.08 -13.37
CA VAL A 123 10.26 10.36 -12.64
C VAL A 123 9.71 11.48 -13.52
N ASP A 124 10.10 11.53 -14.79
CA ASP A 124 9.65 12.54 -15.75
C ASP A 124 8.17 12.44 -16.05
N ILE A 125 7.63 11.24 -16.25
CA ILE A 125 6.18 11.04 -16.40
C ILE A 125 5.47 11.55 -15.14
N GLY A 126 5.97 11.20 -13.95
CA GLY A 126 5.41 11.70 -12.69
C GLY A 126 5.39 13.23 -12.62
N ARG A 127 6.47 13.89 -13.04
CA ARG A 127 6.58 15.36 -13.07
C ARG A 127 5.69 15.99 -14.14
N GLN A 128 5.66 15.44 -15.36
CA GLN A 128 4.88 15.97 -16.48
C GLN A 128 3.37 15.95 -16.19
N HIS A 129 2.91 15.02 -15.35
CA HIS A 129 1.51 14.91 -14.95
C HIS A 129 1.20 15.60 -13.61
N ASP A 130 2.11 16.45 -13.10
CA ASP A 130 1.98 17.12 -11.79
C ASP A 130 1.58 16.15 -10.67
N MET A 131 2.07 14.90 -10.75
CA MET A 131 1.71 13.87 -9.78
C MET A 131 2.35 14.20 -8.44
N LYS A 132 1.50 14.54 -7.47
CA LYS A 132 1.90 14.58 -6.07
C LYS A 132 2.41 13.20 -5.64
N GLU A 133 3.38 13.19 -4.74
CA GLU A 133 3.97 11.97 -4.18
C GLU A 133 2.92 11.01 -3.62
N GLU A 134 1.92 11.52 -2.90
CA GLU A 134 0.75 10.76 -2.43
C GLU A 134 0.01 10.01 -3.55
N HIS A 135 -0.20 10.63 -4.71
CA HIS A 135 -0.87 10.00 -5.85
C HIS A 135 -0.02 8.87 -6.43
N PHE A 136 1.29 9.05 -6.46
CA PHE A 136 2.23 8.02 -6.89
C PHE A 136 2.21 6.81 -5.95
N LEU A 137 2.25 7.02 -4.64
CA LEU A 137 2.20 5.93 -3.64
C LEU A 137 0.88 5.16 -3.70
N ARG A 138 -0.25 5.86 -3.88
CA ARG A 138 -1.56 5.23 -4.09
C ARG A 138 -1.62 4.45 -5.40
N ALA A 139 -0.98 4.94 -6.46
CA ALA A 139 -0.88 4.22 -7.73
C ALA A 139 -0.01 2.96 -7.60
N ALA A 140 1.10 3.04 -6.87
CA ALA A 140 1.94 1.89 -6.54
C ALA A 140 1.16 0.86 -5.72
N LEU A 141 0.40 1.29 -4.70
CA LEU A 141 -0.42 0.37 -3.91
C LEU A 141 -1.46 -0.31 -4.79
N ARG A 142 -2.16 0.45 -5.64
CA ARG A 142 -3.12 -0.12 -6.58
C ARG A 142 -2.49 -1.18 -7.48
N SER A 143 -1.32 -0.88 -8.06
CA SER A 143 -0.59 -1.85 -8.90
C SER A 143 -0.23 -3.11 -8.13
N TYR A 144 0.24 -2.96 -6.88
CA TYR A 144 0.52 -4.07 -5.98
C TYR A 144 -0.74 -4.92 -5.72
N GLN A 145 -1.88 -4.29 -5.43
CA GLN A 145 -3.16 -4.97 -5.25
C GLN A 145 -3.59 -5.71 -6.53
N GLU A 146 -3.53 -5.06 -7.69
CA GLU A 146 -3.97 -5.64 -8.97
C GLU A 146 -3.14 -6.86 -9.38
N ILE A 147 -1.83 -6.85 -9.15
CA ILE A 147 -0.94 -7.99 -9.42
C ILE A 147 -1.30 -9.20 -8.54
N GLN A 148 -1.77 -8.96 -7.32
CA GLN A 148 -2.24 -9.98 -6.38
C GLN A 148 -3.74 -10.32 -6.56
N GLU A 149 -4.38 -9.83 -7.63
CA GLU A 149 -5.84 -9.94 -7.85
C GLU A 149 -6.67 -9.47 -6.64
N ASN A 150 -6.11 -8.53 -5.88
CA ASN A 150 -6.62 -7.98 -4.62
C ASN A 150 -6.92 -9.03 -3.54
N TYR A 151 -6.25 -10.19 -3.55
CA TYR A 151 -6.40 -11.24 -2.55
C TYR A 151 -5.13 -11.44 -1.71
N PHE A 152 -5.28 -11.53 -0.39
CA PHE A 152 -4.16 -11.62 0.56
C PHE A 152 -4.41 -12.69 1.62
N GLN A 153 -4.04 -13.94 1.30
CA GLN A 153 -4.24 -15.12 2.14
C GLN A 153 -3.77 -14.93 3.60
N GLU A 154 -2.60 -14.32 3.80
CA GLU A 154 -2.01 -14.10 5.12
C GLU A 154 -2.93 -13.23 6.02
N ILE A 155 -3.65 -12.28 5.43
CA ILE A 155 -4.55 -11.39 6.17
C ILE A 155 -5.89 -12.10 6.44
N GLU A 156 -6.36 -12.94 5.50
CA GLU A 156 -7.51 -13.83 5.74
C GLU A 156 -7.27 -14.77 6.92
N ASP A 157 -6.10 -15.40 6.94
CA ASP A 157 -5.74 -16.34 7.99
C ASP A 157 -5.55 -15.61 9.33
N ALA A 158 -4.99 -14.39 9.32
CA ALA A 158 -4.94 -13.55 10.51
C ALA A 158 -6.33 -13.17 11.04
N ALA A 159 -7.32 -12.90 10.18
CA ALA A 159 -8.69 -12.64 10.61
C ALA A 159 -9.32 -13.89 11.25
N VAL A 160 -9.05 -15.08 10.71
CA VAL A 160 -9.48 -16.35 11.30
C VAL A 160 -8.82 -16.59 12.66
N ASP A 161 -7.51 -16.33 12.77
CA ASP A 161 -6.79 -16.47 14.03
C ASP A 161 -7.26 -15.47 15.10
N PHE A 162 -7.65 -14.26 14.68
CA PHE A 162 -8.28 -13.28 15.57
C PHE A 162 -9.62 -13.81 16.09
N ILE A 163 -10.47 -14.35 15.21
CA ILE A 163 -11.77 -14.94 15.58
C ILE A 163 -11.57 -16.02 16.64
N ARG A 164 -10.63 -16.94 16.42
CA ARG A 164 -10.30 -18.02 17.38
C ARG A 164 -9.77 -17.51 18.70
N LYS A 165 -8.84 -16.55 18.65
CA LYS A 165 -8.21 -15.99 19.85
C LYS A 165 -9.22 -15.33 20.79
N PHE A 166 -10.24 -14.69 20.24
CA PHE A 166 -11.25 -13.96 21.00
C PHE A 166 -12.60 -14.69 21.10
N GLU A 167 -12.63 -15.97 20.69
CA GLU A 167 -13.77 -16.90 20.78
C GLU A 167 -15.03 -16.31 20.14
N LEU A 168 -14.92 -15.86 18.89
CA LEU A 168 -15.98 -15.15 18.17
C LEU A 168 -16.81 -16.05 17.24
N GLU A 169 -16.46 -17.33 17.10
CA GLU A 169 -17.02 -18.27 16.12
C GLU A 169 -18.56 -18.36 16.16
N ASP A 170 -19.14 -18.46 17.37
CA ASP A 170 -20.58 -18.59 17.57
C ASP A 170 -21.34 -17.25 17.44
N SER A 171 -20.62 -16.16 17.18
CA SER A 171 -21.17 -14.79 17.13
C SER A 171 -20.74 -14.02 15.88
N LEU A 172 -20.46 -14.73 14.78
CA LEU A 172 -20.12 -14.12 13.50
C LEU A 172 -21.38 -13.62 12.75
N PRO A 173 -21.33 -12.43 12.13
CA PRO A 173 -20.24 -11.44 12.18
C PRO A 173 -20.15 -10.75 13.56
N PRO A 174 -18.94 -10.46 14.08
CA PRO A 174 -18.77 -9.99 15.46
C PRO A 174 -19.61 -8.75 15.77
N GLU A 175 -20.29 -8.69 16.91
CA GLU A 175 -21.08 -7.51 17.30
C GLU A 175 -20.21 -6.28 17.61
N LYS A 176 -20.76 -5.08 17.42
CA LYS A 176 -20.03 -3.82 17.69
C LYS A 176 -19.53 -3.76 19.14
N SER A 177 -20.38 -4.11 20.10
CA SER A 177 -20.05 -4.12 21.53
C SER A 177 -18.90 -5.05 21.85
N ARG A 178 -18.81 -6.20 21.17
CA ARG A 178 -17.71 -7.16 21.36
C ARG A 178 -16.39 -6.62 20.83
N LEU A 179 -16.40 -5.91 19.69
CA LEU A 179 -15.19 -5.25 19.17
C LEU A 179 -14.73 -4.09 20.08
N GLU A 180 -15.68 -3.32 20.64
CA GLU A 180 -15.40 -2.27 21.64
C GLU A 180 -14.78 -2.87 22.90
N GLU A 181 -15.30 -4.00 23.38
CA GLU A 181 -14.76 -4.71 24.53
C GLU A 181 -13.31 -5.15 24.31
N ILE A 182 -13.03 -5.85 23.20
CA ILE A 182 -11.69 -6.36 22.89
C ILE A 182 -10.68 -5.22 22.77
N ILE A 183 -11.02 -4.15 22.04
CA ILE A 183 -10.07 -3.05 21.85
C ILE A 183 -9.78 -2.30 23.15
N GLN A 184 -10.76 -2.20 24.06
CA GLN A 184 -10.60 -1.53 25.35
C GLN A 184 -9.89 -2.41 26.38
N GLN A 185 -10.20 -3.71 26.46
CA GLN A 185 -9.66 -4.61 27.47
C GLN A 185 -8.27 -5.16 27.09
N ASP A 186 -8.14 -5.73 25.91
CA ASP A 186 -6.91 -6.39 25.46
C ASP A 186 -5.88 -5.40 24.92
N PHE A 187 -6.35 -4.39 24.17
CA PHE A 187 -5.48 -3.40 23.53
C PHE A 187 -5.43 -2.06 24.28
N ARG A 188 -6.19 -1.92 25.37
CA ARG A 188 -6.16 -0.77 26.31
C ARG A 188 -6.47 0.58 25.66
N TYR A 189 -7.27 0.58 24.60
CA TYR A 189 -7.73 1.80 23.95
C TYR A 189 -8.75 2.54 24.83
N GLN A 190 -8.76 3.87 24.70
CA GLN A 190 -9.85 4.71 25.17
C GLN A 190 -10.66 5.18 23.97
N ILE A 191 -11.94 4.85 23.94
CA ILE A 191 -12.87 5.29 22.90
C ILE A 191 -13.57 6.56 23.39
N ASP A 192 -13.60 7.59 22.56
CA ASP A 192 -14.22 8.88 22.85
C ASP A 192 -15.06 9.30 21.63
N CYS A 193 -16.37 9.40 21.81
CA CYS A 193 -17.32 9.73 20.74
C CYS A 193 -17.70 11.22 20.72
N ASP A 194 -17.33 11.99 21.75
CA ASP A 194 -17.84 13.34 21.97
C ASP A 194 -16.83 14.41 21.54
N ARG A 195 -15.54 14.13 21.74
CA ARG A 195 -14.48 15.13 21.57
C ARG A 195 -14.32 15.63 20.14
N LEU A 196 -14.59 14.80 19.13
CA LEU A 196 -14.56 15.23 17.73
C LEU A 196 -15.70 16.19 17.39
N ALA A 197 -16.90 15.96 17.92
CA ALA A 197 -18.04 16.86 17.71
C ALA A 197 -17.79 18.27 18.29
N GLY A 198 -16.97 18.37 19.34
CA GLY A 198 -16.58 19.65 19.94
C GLY A 198 -15.57 20.48 19.13
N HIS A 199 -15.00 19.94 18.04
CA HIS A 199 -14.00 20.64 17.22
C HIS A 199 -14.44 20.71 15.76
N PRO A 200 -15.04 21.83 15.29
CA PRO A 200 -15.56 21.95 13.93
C PRO A 200 -14.53 21.66 12.82
N SER A 201 -13.26 21.99 13.04
CA SER A 201 -12.17 21.73 12.10
C SER A 201 -11.80 20.25 11.94
N LEU A 202 -12.28 19.37 12.82
CA LEU A 202 -12.04 17.93 12.78
C LEU A 202 -13.29 17.13 12.40
N ALA A 203 -14.42 17.81 12.18
CA ALA A 203 -15.72 17.19 11.92
C ALA A 203 -15.77 16.41 10.59
N HIS A 204 -14.85 16.65 9.66
CA HIS A 204 -14.75 15.91 8.40
C HIS A 204 -14.11 14.53 8.55
N TYR A 205 -13.34 14.28 9.62
CA TYR A 205 -12.80 12.95 9.88
C TYR A 205 -13.85 12.06 10.54
N ARG A 206 -13.86 10.77 10.15
CA ARG A 206 -14.67 9.75 10.82
C ARG A 206 -14.02 9.32 12.13
N SER A 207 -12.69 9.23 12.15
CA SER A 207 -11.94 8.88 13.35
C SER A 207 -10.57 9.54 13.39
N VAL A 208 -10.07 9.76 14.60
CA VAL A 208 -8.70 10.20 14.88
C VAL A 208 -8.08 9.28 15.92
N TYR A 209 -6.98 8.65 15.56
CA TYR A 209 -6.11 7.87 16.43
C TYR A 209 -5.07 8.78 17.08
N ILE A 210 -4.91 8.66 18.39
CA ILE A 210 -3.88 9.36 19.16
C ILE A 210 -3.03 8.32 19.85
N ASN A 211 -1.77 8.24 19.43
CA ASN A 211 -0.80 7.35 20.03
C ASN A 211 -0.46 7.78 21.48
N GLY A 212 -0.20 6.81 22.35
CA GLY A 212 0.19 7.05 23.73
C GLY A 212 0.18 5.76 24.56
N ARG A 213 0.56 5.86 25.84
CA ARG A 213 0.57 4.71 26.77
C ARG A 213 -0.79 4.02 26.90
N LYS A 214 -1.86 4.80 26.76
CA LYS A 214 -3.24 4.34 26.54
C LYS A 214 -3.71 5.00 25.24
N PRO A 215 -3.66 4.29 24.10
CA PRO A 215 -4.03 4.86 22.82
C PRO A 215 -5.48 5.35 22.88
N LYS A 216 -5.79 6.44 22.18
CA LYS A 216 -7.15 6.97 22.09
C LYS A 216 -7.67 6.86 20.68
N LEU A 217 -8.91 6.43 20.55
CA LEU A 217 -9.66 6.43 19.31
C LEU A 217 -10.82 7.41 19.46
N LEU A 218 -10.69 8.58 18.85
CA LEU A 218 -11.76 9.54 18.77
C LEU A 218 -12.66 9.16 17.59
N LEU A 219 -13.96 9.02 17.83
CA LEU A 219 -14.96 8.68 16.83
C LEU A 219 -15.90 9.87 16.61
N ASN A 220 -16.27 10.10 15.36
CA ASN A 220 -17.26 11.12 15.04
C ASN A 220 -18.67 10.63 15.40
N SER A 221 -19.42 11.42 16.17
CA SER A 221 -20.75 11.06 16.66
C SER A 221 -21.80 10.92 15.56
N ALA A 222 -21.57 11.49 14.37
CA ALA A 222 -22.47 11.35 13.21
C ALA A 222 -22.39 10.00 12.50
N LEU A 223 -21.49 9.10 12.94
CA LEU A 223 -21.29 7.81 12.30
C LEU A 223 -22.40 6.81 12.62
N LYS A 224 -22.78 6.04 11.59
CA LYS A 224 -23.67 4.90 11.75
C LYS A 224 -22.96 3.74 12.44
N ALA A 225 -23.73 2.85 13.08
CA ALA A 225 -23.18 1.70 13.81
C ALA A 225 -22.24 0.83 12.96
N ASN A 226 -22.58 0.58 11.69
CA ASN A 226 -21.74 -0.19 10.77
C ASN A 226 -20.42 0.52 10.41
N GLN A 227 -20.40 1.85 10.37
CA GLN A 227 -19.18 2.63 10.15
C GLN A 227 -18.27 2.59 11.38
N ILE A 228 -18.84 2.69 12.59
CA ILE A 228 -18.10 2.52 13.85
C ILE A 228 -17.52 1.11 13.90
N LYS A 229 -18.33 0.09 13.60
CA LYS A 229 -17.92 -1.32 13.55
C LYS A 229 -16.69 -1.53 12.64
N PHE A 230 -16.70 -0.94 11.44
CA PHE A 230 -15.56 -0.98 10.54
C PHE A 230 -14.31 -0.29 11.10
N ILE A 231 -14.46 0.88 11.71
CA ILE A 231 -13.32 1.61 12.29
C ILE A 231 -12.69 0.79 13.42
N LEU A 232 -13.49 0.20 14.32
CA LEU A 232 -13.01 -0.66 15.39
C LEU A 232 -12.28 -1.90 14.84
N ALA A 233 -12.88 -2.59 13.88
CA ALA A 233 -12.26 -3.75 13.23
C ALA A 233 -10.93 -3.39 12.55
N ARG A 234 -10.84 -2.21 11.93
CA ARG A 234 -9.61 -1.71 11.33
C ARG A 234 -8.55 -1.40 12.38
N GLU A 235 -8.92 -0.77 13.50
CA GLU A 235 -8.01 -0.52 14.62
C GLU A 235 -7.46 -1.81 15.22
N LEU A 236 -8.33 -2.81 15.42
CA LEU A 236 -7.93 -4.15 15.84
C LEU A 236 -6.98 -4.79 14.81
N GLY A 237 -7.21 -4.57 13.52
CA GLY A 237 -6.33 -5.01 12.44
C GLY A 237 -4.91 -4.43 12.54
N TYR A 238 -4.77 -3.11 12.80
CA TYR A 238 -3.45 -2.54 13.03
C TYR A 238 -2.72 -3.20 14.21
N GLN A 239 -3.43 -3.43 15.32
CA GLN A 239 -2.83 -4.00 16.51
C GLN A 239 -2.49 -5.49 16.35
N PHE A 240 -3.41 -6.28 15.79
CA PHE A 240 -3.24 -7.72 15.65
C PHE A 240 -2.16 -8.09 14.62
N LEU A 241 -2.10 -7.34 13.51
CA LEU A 241 -1.07 -7.52 12.49
C LEU A 241 0.26 -6.83 12.83
N GLY A 242 0.34 -6.08 13.93
CA GLY A 242 1.56 -5.40 14.37
C GLY A 242 1.99 -4.23 13.45
N LEU A 243 1.03 -3.57 12.80
CA LEU A 243 1.28 -2.51 11.82
C LEU A 243 1.50 -1.16 12.51
N LYS A 244 2.74 -0.66 12.46
CA LYS A 244 3.17 0.52 13.22
C LYS A 244 3.10 1.83 12.47
N GLU A 245 3.53 1.84 11.21
CA GLU A 245 3.48 3.02 10.36
C GLU A 245 2.10 3.10 9.71
N ARG A 246 1.31 4.11 10.06
CA ARG A 246 -0.13 4.17 9.76
C ARG A 246 -0.67 5.59 9.82
N ALA A 247 -1.79 5.83 9.14
CA ALA A 247 -2.52 7.07 9.28
C ALA A 247 -3.13 7.23 10.68
N ASN A 248 -3.09 8.47 11.18
CA ASN A 248 -3.81 8.86 12.39
C ASN A 248 -5.29 9.18 12.12
N THR A 249 -5.74 9.29 10.86
CA THR A 249 -7.12 9.65 10.53
C THR A 249 -7.75 8.70 9.51
N SER A 250 -9.08 8.67 9.42
CA SER A 250 -9.82 7.78 8.53
C SER A 250 -9.66 8.07 7.03
N ALA A 251 -9.24 9.29 6.68
CA ALA A 251 -8.89 9.74 5.35
C ALA A 251 -7.72 10.73 5.55
N PRO A 252 -6.47 10.26 5.50
CA PRO A 252 -5.33 11.10 5.82
C PRO A 252 -5.18 12.20 4.76
N ASP A 253 -4.97 13.42 5.22
CA ASP A 253 -4.70 14.58 4.35
C ASP A 253 -3.30 14.51 3.74
N GLN A 254 -2.43 13.67 4.32
CA GLN A 254 -1.07 13.47 3.89
C GLN A 254 -0.72 11.98 3.93
N VAL A 255 -0.03 11.52 2.89
CA VAL A 255 0.64 10.23 2.87
C VAL A 255 2.13 10.47 2.97
N ASP A 256 2.76 9.90 3.99
CA ASP A 256 4.17 10.10 4.31
C ASP A 256 5.08 9.04 3.68
N SER A 257 4.56 7.82 3.46
CA SER A 257 5.33 6.72 2.88
C SER A 257 4.45 5.66 2.22
N PHE A 258 5.07 4.78 1.41
CA PHE A 258 4.39 3.60 0.92
C PHE A 258 3.98 2.63 2.05
N GLU A 259 4.83 2.48 3.07
CA GLU A 259 4.56 1.58 4.20
C GLU A 259 3.29 2.00 4.93
N GLN A 260 3.07 3.30 5.12
CA GLN A 260 1.83 3.84 5.68
C GLN A 260 0.62 3.41 4.87
N VAL A 261 0.59 3.65 3.55
CA VAL A 261 -0.58 3.33 2.72
C VAL A 261 -0.81 1.81 2.65
N LEU A 262 0.27 1.04 2.59
CA LEU A 262 0.20 -0.43 2.60
C LEU A 262 -0.39 -0.94 3.92
N ASN A 263 0.04 -0.41 5.05
CA ASN A 263 -0.46 -0.81 6.37
C ASN A 263 -1.92 -0.37 6.56
N ASP A 264 -2.29 0.83 6.13
CA ASP A 264 -3.68 1.30 6.13
C ASP A 264 -4.58 0.40 5.29
N PHE A 265 -4.08 -0.05 4.14
CA PHE A 265 -4.74 -1.06 3.30
C PHE A 265 -4.88 -2.40 4.03
N LYS A 266 -3.79 -2.96 4.58
CA LYS A 266 -3.80 -4.26 5.28
C LYS A 266 -4.77 -4.27 6.46
N ALA A 267 -4.79 -3.20 7.25
CA ALA A 267 -5.74 -3.05 8.36
C ALA A 267 -7.20 -2.98 7.86
N SER A 268 -7.44 -2.32 6.72
CA SER A 268 -8.78 -2.23 6.11
C SER A 268 -9.23 -3.56 5.50
N TYR A 269 -8.32 -4.31 4.87
CA TYR A 269 -8.57 -5.66 4.38
C TYR A 269 -8.93 -6.58 5.54
N PHE A 270 -8.12 -6.56 6.62
CA PHE A 270 -8.40 -7.31 7.84
C PHE A 270 -9.79 -7.00 8.40
N ALA A 271 -10.17 -5.71 8.46
CA ALA A 271 -11.50 -5.31 8.90
C ALA A 271 -12.61 -5.90 8.01
N GLY A 272 -12.42 -5.90 6.68
CA GLY A 272 -13.32 -6.56 5.74
C GLY A 272 -13.43 -8.07 5.98
N ALA A 273 -12.30 -8.75 6.15
CA ALA A 273 -12.24 -10.18 6.41
C ALA A 273 -12.84 -10.59 7.77
N LEU A 274 -12.66 -9.76 8.80
CA LEU A 274 -13.24 -9.99 10.13
C LEU A 274 -14.77 -9.77 10.13
N LEU A 275 -15.26 -8.74 9.45
CA LEU A 275 -16.68 -8.40 9.42
C LEU A 275 -17.49 -9.22 8.40
N ILE A 276 -16.82 -9.70 7.35
CA ILE A 276 -17.39 -10.54 6.30
C ILE A 276 -16.48 -11.77 6.14
N PRO A 277 -16.58 -12.75 7.07
CA PRO A 277 -15.70 -13.92 7.08
C PRO A 277 -15.73 -14.69 5.76
N ARG A 278 -14.54 -15.06 5.27
CA ARG A 278 -14.34 -15.70 3.96
C ARG A 278 -15.25 -16.91 3.75
N THR A 279 -15.32 -17.81 4.72
CA THR A 279 -16.12 -19.05 4.59
C THR A 279 -17.60 -18.73 4.37
N MET A 280 -18.19 -17.89 5.22
CA MET A 280 -19.61 -17.51 5.15
C MET A 280 -19.96 -16.83 3.83
N ILE A 281 -19.13 -15.88 3.38
CA ILE A 281 -19.44 -15.12 2.16
C ILE A 281 -19.21 -15.94 0.88
N LEU A 282 -18.26 -16.89 0.89
CA LEU A 282 -18.09 -17.79 -0.25
C LEU A 282 -19.28 -18.73 -0.41
N GLU A 283 -19.86 -19.23 0.68
CA GLU A 283 -21.11 -20.00 0.65
C GLU A 283 -22.26 -19.18 0.08
N ASP A 284 -22.45 -17.94 0.57
CA ASP A 284 -23.48 -17.04 0.07
C ASP A 284 -23.31 -16.72 -1.44
N LEU A 285 -22.08 -16.44 -1.87
CA LEU A 285 -21.77 -16.13 -3.26
C LEU A 285 -22.00 -17.35 -4.16
N GLN A 286 -21.64 -18.54 -3.69
CA GLN A 286 -21.89 -19.79 -4.40
C GLN A 286 -23.40 -20.00 -4.61
N GLU A 287 -24.24 -19.76 -3.60
CA GLU A 287 -25.69 -19.82 -3.75
C GLU A 287 -26.20 -18.77 -4.77
N ILE A 288 -25.69 -17.54 -4.71
CA ILE A 288 -26.10 -16.47 -5.63
C ILE A 288 -25.72 -16.80 -7.07
N PHE A 289 -24.52 -17.33 -7.32
CA PHE A 289 -24.05 -17.66 -8.68
C PHE A 289 -24.71 -18.90 -9.28
N GLN A 290 -25.34 -19.74 -8.47
CA GLN A 290 -26.14 -20.88 -8.96
C GLN A 290 -27.57 -20.48 -9.38
N LEU A 291 -27.98 -19.24 -9.18
CA LEU A 291 -29.32 -18.79 -9.56
C LEU A 291 -29.46 -18.69 -11.09
N ASN A 292 -30.49 -19.34 -11.63
CA ASN A 292 -30.86 -19.22 -13.04
C ASN A 292 -31.59 -17.92 -13.37
N VAL A 293 -32.09 -17.22 -12.34
CA VAL A 293 -32.83 -15.95 -12.47
C VAL A 293 -32.27 -14.94 -11.47
N TRP A 294 -31.96 -13.74 -11.97
CA TRP A 294 -31.44 -12.65 -11.14
C TRP A 294 -32.41 -12.26 -10.02
N SER A 295 -31.89 -12.05 -8.80
CA SER A 295 -32.64 -11.56 -7.65
C SER A 295 -31.86 -10.51 -6.87
N ALA A 296 -32.28 -9.25 -6.96
CA ALA A 296 -31.64 -8.14 -6.24
C ALA A 296 -31.73 -8.30 -4.71
N TYR A 297 -32.80 -8.91 -4.20
CA TYR A 297 -33.01 -9.11 -2.76
C TYR A 297 -31.92 -9.98 -2.12
N ARG A 298 -31.38 -10.96 -2.86
CA ARG A 298 -30.26 -11.79 -2.37
C ARG A 298 -29.02 -10.96 -2.05
N LEU A 299 -28.68 -10.00 -2.91
CA LEU A 299 -27.55 -9.10 -2.68
C LEU A 299 -27.82 -8.11 -1.54
N LEU A 300 -29.05 -7.59 -1.45
CA LEU A 300 -29.45 -6.68 -0.37
C LEU A 300 -29.42 -7.37 1.00
N ASN A 301 -29.86 -8.63 1.08
CA ASN A 301 -29.81 -9.41 2.32
C ASN A 301 -28.40 -9.62 2.85
N LEU A 302 -27.36 -9.61 2.00
CA LEU A 302 -25.98 -9.68 2.48
C LEU A 302 -25.60 -8.44 3.29
N LEU A 303 -26.16 -7.27 2.96
CA LEU A 303 -25.91 -6.05 3.73
C LEU A 303 -26.45 -6.20 5.16
N ASP A 304 -27.65 -6.77 5.29
CA ASP A 304 -28.29 -7.02 6.59
C ASP A 304 -27.59 -8.16 7.35
N LYS A 305 -27.31 -9.28 6.68
CA LYS A 305 -26.62 -10.45 7.24
C LYS A 305 -25.27 -10.07 7.86
N TYR A 306 -24.48 -9.26 7.16
CA TYR A 306 -23.16 -8.85 7.64
C TYR A 306 -23.17 -7.55 8.46
N GLY A 307 -24.27 -6.79 8.41
CA GLY A 307 -24.37 -5.47 9.04
C GLY A 307 -23.39 -4.46 8.46
N VAL A 308 -23.19 -4.47 7.14
CA VAL A 308 -22.14 -3.70 6.44
C VAL A 308 -22.71 -2.69 5.44
N THR A 309 -21.86 -1.78 4.97
CA THR A 309 -22.24 -0.84 3.89
C THR A 309 -22.10 -1.50 2.51
N PRO A 310 -22.79 -0.99 1.47
CA PRO A 310 -22.58 -1.46 0.10
C PRO A 310 -21.12 -1.37 -0.35
N GLU A 311 -20.40 -0.32 0.06
CA GLU A 311 -18.98 -0.18 -0.28
C GLU A 311 -18.13 -1.31 0.32
N MET A 312 -18.36 -1.67 1.58
CA MET A 312 -17.63 -2.76 2.25
C MET A 312 -17.90 -4.10 1.58
N LEU A 313 -19.17 -4.39 1.26
CA LEU A 313 -19.55 -5.64 0.60
C LEU A 313 -18.96 -5.74 -0.81
N LEU A 314 -19.09 -4.69 -1.63
CA LEU A 314 -18.53 -4.66 -2.99
C LEU A 314 -16.99 -4.68 -2.98
N TYR A 315 -16.36 -4.12 -1.95
CA TYR A 315 -14.92 -4.24 -1.80
C TYR A 315 -14.52 -5.68 -1.44
N ARG A 316 -15.24 -6.35 -0.53
CA ARG A 316 -15.03 -7.77 -0.20
C ARG A 316 -15.18 -8.67 -1.42
N PHE A 317 -16.14 -8.36 -2.29
CA PHE A 317 -16.31 -9.03 -3.58
C PHE A 317 -15.06 -8.91 -4.45
N SER A 318 -14.45 -7.72 -4.50
CA SER A 318 -13.20 -7.51 -5.23
C SER A 318 -12.02 -8.31 -4.67
N GLU A 319 -12.06 -8.72 -3.40
CA GLU A 319 -11.01 -9.51 -2.75
C GLU A 319 -11.18 -11.02 -2.98
N LEU A 320 -12.42 -11.52 -3.07
CA LEU A 320 -12.69 -12.96 -3.08
C LEU A 320 -13.15 -13.50 -4.44
N ILE A 321 -13.96 -12.75 -5.18
CA ILE A 321 -14.58 -13.27 -6.42
C ILE A 321 -13.56 -13.67 -7.49
N PRO A 322 -12.51 -12.85 -7.78
CA PRO A 322 -11.48 -13.23 -8.74
C PRO A 322 -10.81 -14.55 -8.38
N GLN A 323 -10.38 -14.67 -7.12
CA GLN A 323 -9.62 -15.81 -6.61
C GLN A 323 -10.44 -17.11 -6.56
N PHE A 324 -11.69 -17.06 -6.05
CA PHE A 324 -12.45 -18.27 -5.74
C PHE A 324 -13.44 -18.68 -6.84
N PHE A 325 -13.81 -17.75 -7.73
CA PHE A 325 -14.75 -18.02 -8.82
C PHE A 325 -14.17 -17.78 -10.21
N GLY A 326 -12.94 -17.26 -10.31
CA GLY A 326 -12.29 -16.99 -11.60
C GLY A 326 -12.92 -15.83 -12.38
N ILE A 327 -13.81 -15.06 -11.74
CA ILE A 327 -14.50 -13.92 -12.36
C ILE A 327 -13.68 -12.67 -12.10
N ARG A 328 -13.05 -12.16 -13.15
CA ARG A 328 -12.26 -10.93 -13.04
C ARG A 328 -13.18 -9.71 -12.95
N LEU A 329 -12.94 -8.86 -11.94
CA LEU A 329 -13.77 -7.71 -11.62
C LEU A 329 -13.06 -6.38 -11.88
N HIS A 330 -13.88 -5.35 -12.07
CA HIS A 330 -13.45 -3.96 -12.01
C HIS A 330 -14.20 -3.27 -10.87
N PHE A 331 -13.46 -2.82 -9.86
CA PHE A 331 -14.04 -2.02 -8.78
C PHE A 331 -13.85 -0.54 -9.10
N HIS A 332 -14.92 0.24 -9.07
CA HIS A 332 -14.87 1.70 -9.19
C HIS A 332 -15.63 2.34 -8.04
N ARG A 333 -15.00 3.34 -7.41
CA ARG A 333 -15.66 4.23 -6.46
C ARG A 333 -15.60 5.64 -7.02
N PHE A 334 -16.77 6.23 -7.17
CA PHE A 334 -16.91 7.62 -7.58
C PHE A 334 -17.33 8.48 -6.39
N HIS A 335 -16.76 9.67 -6.31
CA HIS A 335 -17.26 10.75 -5.48
C HIS A 335 -17.99 11.74 -6.37
N ARG A 336 -19.20 12.14 -5.98
CA ARG A 336 -19.92 13.21 -6.66
C ARG A 336 -19.67 14.52 -5.92
N ALA A 337 -19.13 15.49 -6.64
CA ALA A 337 -19.10 16.88 -6.20
C ALA A 337 -19.67 17.73 -7.34
N ASP A 338 -20.68 18.53 -7.01
CA ASP A 338 -21.54 19.23 -7.97
C ASP A 338 -22.16 18.26 -9.00
N ASP A 339 -22.12 18.61 -10.28
CA ASP A 339 -22.59 17.78 -11.41
C ASP A 339 -21.51 16.84 -11.98
N ASN A 340 -20.36 16.75 -11.31
CA ASN A 340 -19.22 15.96 -11.76
C ASN A 340 -18.99 14.72 -10.89
N TYR A 341 -18.50 13.66 -11.55
CA TYR A 341 -18.12 12.41 -10.91
C TYR A 341 -16.61 12.25 -10.99
N TYR A 342 -15.98 12.13 -9.83
CA TYR A 342 -14.54 11.95 -9.68
C TYR A 342 -14.25 10.52 -9.28
N LEU A 343 -13.41 9.83 -10.05
CA LEU A 343 -12.97 8.49 -9.69
C LEU A 343 -11.97 8.58 -8.54
N VAL A 344 -12.36 8.10 -7.36
CA VAL A 344 -11.53 8.19 -6.14
C VAL A 344 -10.85 6.87 -5.80
N LYS A 345 -11.38 5.75 -6.28
CA LYS A 345 -10.73 4.43 -6.14
C LYS A 345 -11.05 3.56 -7.35
N GLN A 346 -10.05 2.86 -7.84
CA GLN A 346 -10.22 1.83 -8.86
C GLN A 346 -9.33 0.63 -8.58
N LEU A 347 -9.82 -0.56 -8.98
CA LEU A 347 -9.03 -1.79 -9.10
C LEU A 347 -9.44 -2.46 -10.40
N ASN A 348 -8.45 -2.83 -11.22
CA ASN A 348 -8.66 -3.45 -12.51
C ASN A 348 -8.00 -4.83 -12.58
N MET A 349 -8.79 -5.88 -12.29
CA MET A 349 -8.31 -7.26 -12.31
C MET A 349 -8.37 -7.90 -13.70
N ASN A 350 -8.97 -7.21 -14.69
CA ASN A 350 -9.10 -7.74 -16.05
C ASN A 350 -7.95 -7.33 -16.97
N ARG A 351 -7.03 -6.47 -16.50
CA ARG A 351 -5.84 -5.96 -17.21
C ARG A 351 -6.14 -5.26 -18.55
N LEU A 352 -7.41 -5.00 -18.84
CA LEU A 352 -7.83 -4.20 -19.99
C LEU A 352 -7.58 -2.73 -19.68
N MET A 353 -6.94 -2.01 -20.59
CA MET A 353 -6.78 -0.56 -20.46
C MET A 353 -8.16 0.09 -20.45
N LEU A 354 -8.57 0.60 -19.29
CA LEU A 354 -9.77 1.42 -19.16
C LEU A 354 -9.37 2.90 -19.19
N PRO A 355 -10.23 3.79 -19.72
CA PRO A 355 -10.03 5.23 -19.57
C PRO A 355 -9.99 5.58 -18.08
N SER A 356 -8.80 5.85 -17.56
CA SER A 356 -8.58 6.21 -16.17
C SER A 356 -8.46 7.72 -16.05
N GLY A 357 -9.51 8.40 -15.58
CA GLY A 357 -9.51 9.86 -15.40
C GLY A 357 -8.81 10.32 -14.13
N ILE A 358 -7.58 9.85 -13.89
CA ILE A 358 -6.80 10.20 -12.67
C ILE A 358 -5.97 11.47 -12.86
N ALA A 359 -5.84 11.99 -14.09
CA ALA A 359 -5.20 13.29 -14.29
C ALA A 359 -6.11 14.43 -13.83
N LEU A 360 -5.50 15.52 -13.35
CA LEU A 360 -6.13 16.71 -12.73
C LEU A 360 -7.23 17.39 -13.58
N ASN A 361 -7.38 17.06 -14.87
CA ASN A 361 -8.36 17.63 -15.79
C ASN A 361 -9.10 16.58 -16.66
N GLU A 362 -9.07 15.29 -16.30
CA GLU A 362 -9.78 14.26 -17.07
C GLU A 362 -11.19 14.01 -16.54
N HIS A 363 -12.19 14.22 -17.39
CA HIS A 363 -13.58 13.93 -17.06
C HIS A 363 -13.92 12.48 -17.43
N HIS A 364 -14.48 11.72 -16.48
CA HIS A 364 -15.08 10.43 -16.83
C HIS A 364 -16.23 10.61 -17.81
N CYS A 365 -16.22 9.84 -18.89
CA CYS A 365 -17.25 9.88 -19.91
C CYS A 365 -18.65 9.70 -19.28
N ARG A 366 -19.52 10.71 -19.40
CA ARG A 366 -20.89 10.68 -18.85
C ARG A 366 -21.77 9.58 -19.44
N ARG A 367 -21.38 9.02 -20.59
CA ARG A 367 -22.05 7.88 -21.26
C ARG A 367 -21.53 6.52 -20.78
N TRP A 368 -20.48 6.49 -19.96
CA TRP A 368 -19.98 5.26 -19.39
C TRP A 368 -21.04 4.65 -18.47
N LEU A 369 -21.24 3.33 -18.56
CA LEU A 369 -22.35 2.63 -17.90
C LEU A 369 -22.43 2.97 -16.41
N ALA A 370 -21.31 2.97 -15.69
CA ALA A 370 -21.28 3.27 -14.26
C ALA A 370 -21.78 4.69 -13.94
N ILE A 371 -21.33 5.70 -14.71
CA ILE A 371 -21.76 7.10 -14.51
C ILE A 371 -23.24 7.27 -14.89
N ARG A 372 -23.68 6.63 -15.97
CA ARG A 372 -25.08 6.65 -16.40
C ARG A 372 -26.00 6.10 -15.32
N LEU A 373 -25.67 4.93 -14.77
CA LEU A 373 -26.46 4.29 -13.71
C LEU A 373 -26.52 5.15 -12.43
N LEU A 374 -25.42 5.79 -12.03
CA LEU A 374 -25.39 6.71 -10.88
C LEU A 374 -26.29 7.94 -11.09
N ARG A 375 -26.33 8.48 -12.31
CA ARG A 375 -27.23 9.59 -12.66
C ARG A 375 -28.68 9.15 -12.65
N GLU A 376 -29.00 8.04 -13.31
CA GLU A 376 -30.35 7.46 -13.34
C GLU A 376 -30.87 7.18 -11.92
N SER A 377 -30.03 6.65 -11.02
CA SER A 377 -30.42 6.41 -9.63
C SER A 377 -30.67 7.70 -8.84
N THR A 378 -29.92 8.76 -9.12
CA THR A 378 -30.12 10.06 -8.44
C THR A 378 -31.41 10.72 -8.93
N ASP A 379 -31.62 10.73 -10.25
CA ASP A 379 -32.80 11.34 -10.86
C ASP A 379 -34.09 10.62 -10.41
N ALA A 380 -34.03 9.28 -10.25
CA ALA A 380 -35.12 8.49 -9.70
C ALA A 380 -35.41 8.85 -8.22
N ALA A 381 -34.36 9.05 -7.41
CA ALA A 381 -34.49 9.44 -6.00
C ALA A 381 -34.98 10.89 -5.79
N THR A 382 -34.86 11.76 -6.80
CA THR A 382 -35.32 13.15 -6.73
C THR A 382 -36.77 13.31 -7.22
N ARG A 383 -37.33 12.27 -7.86
CA ARG A 383 -38.72 12.21 -8.37
C ARG A 383 -39.69 11.52 -7.41
N GLN A 384 -39.19 10.94 -6.33
CA GLN A 384 -39.97 10.44 -5.18
C GLN A 384 -39.91 11.49 -4.07
#